data_AF-A0A9X3JX28-F1
#
_entry.id   AF-A0A9X3JX28-F1
#
_cell.length_a   1.000
_cell.length_b   1.000
_cell.length_c   1.000
_cell.angle_alpha   90.00
_cell.angle_beta   90.00
_cell.angle_gamma   90.00
#
_symmetry.space_group_name_H-M   'P 1'
#
loop_
_entity.id
_entity.type
_entity.pdbx_description
1 polymer ?
#
loop_
_entity_poly.entity_id
_entity_poly.type
_entity_poly.pdbx_seq_one_letter_code
_entity_poly.pdbx_strand_id
1 'polypeptide(L)' 'MNPIADLINRLQAEPIKLTQSEISRRTGIPQPRISRWGAGDVAAGANDALKLVTLARELGINTEGAPATPEPTHQAA' A
#
# COMPACT_ATOMS: atom_id res chain seq x y z
N MET A 1 -13.35 -6.51 4.77
CA MET A 1 -12.06 -6.72 4.07
C MET A 1 -11.24 -5.45 4.27
N ASN A 2 -10.02 -5.50 4.82
CA ASN A 2 -9.20 -4.31 5.01
C ASN A 2 -8.30 -4.13 3.77
N PRO A 3 -8.54 -3.12 2.92
CA PRO A 3 -7.83 -2.97 1.64
C PRO A 3 -6.33 -2.72 1.81
N ILE A 4 -5.93 -2.10 2.92
CA ILE A 4 -4.51 -1.87 3.21
C ILE A 4 -3.82 -3.17 3.62
N ALA A 5 -4.48 -4.01 4.40
CA ALA A 5 -3.98 -5.34 4.72
C ALA A 5 -3.80 -6.19 3.45
N ASP A 6 -4.78 -6.14 2.54
CA ASP A 6 -4.72 -6.85 1.26
C ASP A 6 -3.53 -6.37 0.39
N LEU A 7 -3.32 -5.05 0.30
CA LEU A 7 -2.17 -4.47 -0.38
C LEU A 7 -0.83 -4.93 0.20
N ILE A 8 -0.70 -4.92 1.54
CA ILE A 8 0.51 -5.38 2.23
C ILE A 8 0.77 -6.87 1.95
N ASN A 9 -0.28 -7.69 1.87
CA ASN A 9 -0.16 -9.10 1.51
C ASN A 9 0.27 -9.29 0.05
N ARG A 10 -0.30 -8.52 -0.89
CA ARG A 10 0.11 -8.56 -2.31
C ARG A 10 1.56 -8.15 -2.52
N LEU A 11 2.03 -7.12 -1.82
CA LEU A 11 3.44 -6.67 -1.86
C LEU A 11 4.41 -7.75 -1.36
N GLN A 12 3.99 -8.55 -0.37
CA GLN A 12 4.79 -9.65 0.19
C GLN A 12 4.70 -10.95 -0.64
N ALA A 13 3.71 -11.07 -1.53
CA ALA A 13 3.49 -12.26 -2.34
C ALA A 13 4.37 -12.29 -3.60
N GLU A 14 4.42 -13.45 -4.27
CA GLU A 14 5.01 -13.59 -5.61
C GLU A 14 4.24 -12.73 -6.63
N PRO A 15 4.91 -12.14 -7.64
CA PRO A 15 6.35 -12.19 -7.91
C PRO A 15 7.17 -11.11 -7.18
N ILE A 16 6.54 -10.28 -6.35
CA ILE A 16 7.16 -9.06 -5.79
C ILE A 16 8.06 -9.37 -4.58
N LYS A 17 7.61 -10.23 -3.67
CA LYS A 17 8.35 -10.72 -2.48
C LYS A 17 9.03 -9.61 -1.64
N LEU A 18 8.39 -8.45 -1.47
CA LEU A 18 8.94 -7.39 -0.61
C LEU A 18 8.73 -7.73 0.86
N THR A 19 9.78 -7.59 1.67
CA THR A 19 9.67 -7.74 3.13
C THR A 19 9.09 -6.48 3.77
N GLN A 20 8.56 -6.57 5.00
CA GLN A 20 8.05 -5.40 5.72
C GLN A 20 9.12 -4.32 5.93
N SER A 21 10.38 -4.70 6.12
CA SER A 21 11.50 -3.75 6.23
C SER A 21 11.79 -3.04 4.91
N GLU A 22 11.63 -3.72 3.76
CA GLU A 22 11.80 -3.10 2.45
C GLU A 22 10.61 -2.17 2.11
N ILE A 23 9.38 -2.59 2.43
CA ILE A 23 8.19 -1.72 2.31
C ILE A 23 8.39 -0.48 3.18
N SER A 24 8.90 -0.65 4.41
CA SER A 24 9.20 0.45 5.32
C SER A 24 10.23 1.41 4.74
N ARG A 25 11.32 0.90 4.16
CA ARG A 25 12.37 1.72 3.54
C ARG A 25 11.85 2.49 2.32
N ARG A 26 11.02 1.86 1.47
CA ARG A 26 10.49 2.47 0.24
C ARG A 26 9.40 3.51 0.51
N THR A 27 8.55 3.27 1.50
CA THR A 27 7.40 4.14 1.81
C THR A 27 7.67 5.13 2.95
N GLY A 28 8.73 4.91 3.74
CA GLY A 28 8.97 5.65 4.99
C GLY A 28 7.97 5.35 6.10
N ILE A 29 7.08 4.36 5.92
CA ILE A 29 6.12 3.94 6.95
C ILE A 29 6.87 3.06 7.95
N PRO A 30 6.76 3.30 9.27
CA PRO A 30 7.43 2.45 10.25
C PRO A 30 7.02 0.98 10.13
N GLN A 31 7.99 0.05 10.15
CA GLN A 31 7.72 -1.39 10.08
C GLN A 31 6.67 -1.89 11.10
N PRO A 32 6.64 -1.43 12.36
CA PRO A 32 5.60 -1.84 13.31
C PRO A 32 4.19 -1.46 12.86
N ARG A 33 4.04 -0.32 12.15
CA ARG A 33 2.75 0.11 11.58
C ARG A 33 2.33 -0.80 10.42
N ILE A 34 3.27 -1.17 9.55
CA ILE A 34 3.03 -2.13 8.45
C ILE A 34 2.57 -3.47 9.01
N SER A 35 3.24 -3.97 10.05
CA SER A 35 2.87 -5.25 10.69
C SER A 35 1.45 -5.23 11.26
N ARG A 36 1.08 -4.18 12.00
CA ARG A 36 -0.29 -4.00 12.52
C ARG A 36 -1.33 -3.97 11.42
N TRP A 37 -1.10 -3.20 10.36
CA TRP A 37 -2.03 -3.08 9.25
C TRP A 37 -2.17 -4.40 8.48
N GLY A 38 -1.08 -5.14 8.28
CA GLY A 38 -1.10 -6.48 7.69
C GLY A 38 -1.93 -7.47 8.52
N ALA A 39 -1.94 -7.33 9.84
CA ALA A 39 -2.77 -8.12 10.75
C ALA A 39 -4.26 -7.69 10.77
N GLY A 40 -4.65 -6.69 9.99
CA GLY A 40 -6.03 -6.22 9.86
C GLY A 40 -6.39 -5.01 10.73
N ASP A 41 -5.44 -4.42 11.45
CA ASP A 41 -5.64 -3.17 12.21
C ASP A 41 -6.09 -2.03 11.28
N VAL A 42 -6.99 -1.18 11.77
CA VAL A 42 -7.55 -0.08 10.95
C VAL A 42 -6.45 0.95 10.67
N ALA A 43 -6.28 1.30 9.39
CA ALA A 43 -5.30 2.29 8.98
C ALA A 43 -5.70 3.69 9.49
N ALA A 44 -5.13 4.11 10.62
CA ALA A 44 -5.40 5.41 11.24
C ALA A 44 -4.74 6.61 10.53
N GLY A 45 -4.07 6.40 9.39
CA GLY A 45 -3.32 7.44 8.69
C GLY A 45 -3.56 7.41 7.19
N ALA A 46 -4.39 8.34 6.69
CA ALA A 46 -4.68 8.48 5.27
C ALA A 46 -3.40 8.65 4.44
N ASN A 47 -2.46 9.50 4.88
CA ASN A 47 -1.23 9.78 4.11
C ASN A 47 -0.32 8.56 3.95
N ASP A 48 -0.14 7.74 4.98
CA ASP A 48 0.70 6.54 4.88
C ASP A 48 0.01 5.45 4.06
N ALA A 49 -1.31 5.35 4.16
CA ALA A 49 -2.08 4.46 3.30
C ALA A 49 -1.91 4.83 1.82
N LEU A 50 -1.89 6.14 1.48
CA LEU A 50 -1.60 6.60 0.12
C LEU A 50 -0.20 6.21 -0.36
N LYS A 51 0.82 6.23 0.50
CA LYS A 51 2.18 5.80 0.12
C LYS A 51 2.25 4.31 -0.24
N LEU A 52 1.48 3.46 0.45
CA LEU A 52 1.36 2.04 0.09
C LEU A 52 0.67 1.88 -1.27
N VAL A 53 -0.39 2.65 -1.53
CA VAL A 53 -1.07 2.67 -2.82
C VAL A 53 -0.12 3.10 -3.94
N THR A 54 0.68 4.14 -3.72
CA THR A 54 1.71 4.57 -4.67
C THR A 54 2.71 3.47 -4.96
N LEU A 55 3.31 2.86 -3.92
CA LEU A 55 4.27 1.78 -4.09
C LEU A 55 3.66 0.59 -4.85
N ALA A 56 2.42 0.23 -4.55
CA ALA A 56 1.71 -0.86 -5.23
C ALA A 56 1.50 -0.54 -6.71
N ARG A 57 1.11 0.69 -7.06
CA ARG A 57 0.95 1.14 -8.45
C ARG A 57 2.29 1.12 -9.21
N GLU A 58 3.37 1.58 -8.59
CA GLU A 58 4.72 1.55 -9.19
C GLU A 58 5.17 0.12 -9.53
N LEU A 59 4.69 -0.87 -8.78
CA LEU A 59 4.99 -2.29 -8.97
C LEU A 59 3.95 -3.02 -9.82
N GLY A 60 2.96 -2.31 -10.38
CA GLY A 60 1.90 -2.91 -11.21
C GLY A 60 0.87 -3.73 -10.43
N ILE A 61 0.80 -3.58 -9.10
CA ILE A 61 -0.20 -4.23 -8.27
C ILE A 61 -1.51 -3.46 -8.34
N ASN A 62 -2.61 -4.17 -8.58
CA ASN A 62 -3.94 -3.59 -8.56
C ASN A 62 -4.29 -3.11 -7.13
N THR A 63 -4.75 -1.85 -7.03
CA THR A 63 -5.06 -1.12 -5.78
C THR A 63 -6.56 -0.90 -5.55
N GLU A 64 -7.43 -1.63 -6.26
CA GLU A 64 -8.89 -1.55 -6.10
C GLU A 64 -9.34 -1.66 -4.64
N GLY A 65 -10.16 -0.70 -4.19
CA GLY A 65 -10.67 -0.62 -2.82
C GLY A 65 -9.74 0.06 -1.81
N ALA A 66 -8.50 0.38 -2.18
CA ALA A 66 -7.61 1.21 -1.38
C ALA A 66 -8.02 2.69 -1.42
N PRO A 67 -7.60 3.53 -0.46
CA PRO A 67 -7.94 4.95 -0.48
C PRO A 67 -7.48 5.54 -1.81
N ALA A 68 -8.44 6.12 -2.54
CA ALA A 68 -8.17 6.77 -3.79
C ALA A 68 -7.19 7.92 -3.53
N THR A 69 -5.92 7.73 -3.89
CA THR A 69 -5.09 8.86 -4.30
C THR A 69 -5.86 9.51 -5.44
N PRO A 70 -6.10 10.84 -5.45
CA PRO A 70 -6.67 11.47 -6.63
C PRO A 70 -5.79 11.06 -7.80
N GLU A 71 -6.36 10.30 -8.74
CA GLU A 71 -5.69 10.00 -10.00
C GLU A 71 -5.24 11.35 -10.58
N PRO A 72 -3.99 11.47 -11.08
CA PRO A 72 -3.69 12.58 -11.95
C PRO A 72 -4.65 12.43 -13.12
N THR A 73 -5.66 13.29 -13.13
CA THR A 73 -6.69 13.39 -14.14
C THR A 73 -6.06 13.22 -15.53
N HIS A 74 -6.11 12.02 -16.09
CA HIS A 74 -5.92 11.81 -17.51
C HIS A 74 -7.27 12.13 -18.19
N GLN A 75 -7.78 13.34 -17.93
CA GLN A 75 -8.79 13.98 -18.77
C GLN A 75 -8.00 14.78 -19.80
N ALA A 76 -7.48 14.07 -20.80
CA ALA A 76 -6.95 14.69 -21.98
C ALA A 76 -8.06 14.75 -23.04
N ALA A 77 -8.45 15.99 -23.34
CA ALA A 77 -9.14 16.52 -24.53
C ALA A 77 -10.57 16.02 -24.83
#